data_AF-A0A563ESX4-F1
#
_entry.id   AF-A0A563ESX4-F1
#
_cell.length_a   1.000
_cell.length_b   1.000
_cell.length_c   1.000
_cell.angle_alpha   90.00
_cell.angle_beta   90.00
_cell.angle_gamma   90.00
#
_symmetry.space_group_name_H-M   'P 1'
#
loop_
_entity.id
_entity.type
_entity.pdbx_description
1 polymer ?
#
loop_
_entity_poly.entity_id
_entity_poly.type
_entity_poly.pdbx_seq_one_letter_code
_entity_poly.pdbx_strand_id
1 'polypeptide(L)'
;MSVVLVLLAIALAVPLGLTESGAAVLGVLGWLVALAARVPTIASAGRLRDPQRGRTILAASSGVTDELVRLGLVLIGVSGFAPALWAGFGWALAELVFTGATRLAQFRWPMKRDAAELLRSQGGVASTHPAHSGVRGTTAAALHLGATLLVAAGPWWVLATAVAHVAVNLSFVRWARHRLALVELFGAAVSVVLLLGGLIVFDRLF
;
A
#
# COMPACT_ATOMS: atom_id res chain seq x y z
N MET A 1 -12.08 -12.91 2.04
CA MET A 1 -11.00 -11.98 2.44
C MET A 1 -11.54 -10.56 2.59
N SER A 2 -12.30 -10.03 1.63
CA SER A 2 -12.96 -8.71 1.70
C SER A 2 -13.86 -8.53 2.94
N VAL A 3 -14.58 -9.59 3.36
CA VAL A 3 -15.42 -9.57 4.57
C VAL A 3 -14.60 -9.35 5.85
N VAL A 4 -13.39 -9.92 5.95
CA VAL A 4 -12.53 -9.77 7.14
C VAL A 4 -11.97 -8.35 7.23
N LEU A 5 -11.60 -7.76 6.10
CA LEU A 5 -11.15 -6.37 6.00
C LEU A 5 -12.26 -5.40 6.43
N VAL A 6 -13.47 -5.63 5.95
CA VAL A 6 -14.65 -4.83 6.31
C VAL A 6 -15.00 -4.98 7.79
N LEU A 7 -14.98 -6.20 8.33
CA LEU A 7 -15.25 -6.43 9.75
C LEU A 7 -14.19 -5.83 10.67
N LEU A 8 -12.91 -5.85 10.28
CA LEU A 8 -11.84 -5.22 11.06
C LEU A 8 -11.95 -3.69 11.00
N ALA A 9 -12.30 -3.12 9.85
CA ALA A 9 -12.57 -1.68 9.71
C ALA A 9 -13.76 -1.26 10.57
N ILE A 10 -14.84 -2.05 10.60
CA ILE A 10 -16.02 -1.83 11.46
C ILE A 10 -15.63 -1.97 12.95
N ALA A 11 -14.84 -2.97 13.33
CA ALA A 11 -14.41 -3.17 14.71
C ALA A 11 -13.52 -2.04 15.23
N LEU A 12 -12.70 -1.43 14.36
CA LEU A 12 -11.91 -0.23 14.66
C LEU A 12 -12.74 1.06 14.61
N ALA A 13 -13.85 1.08 13.88
CA ALA A 13 -14.77 2.21 13.82
C ALA A 13 -15.51 2.45 15.15
N VAL A 14 -15.81 1.38 15.89
CA VAL A 14 -16.53 1.43 17.17
C VAL A 14 -15.80 2.25 18.26
N PRO A 15 -14.48 2.12 18.48
CA PRO A 15 -13.77 2.94 19.47
C PRO A 15 -13.34 4.35 18.99
N LEU A 16 -13.31 4.64 17.68
CA LEU A 16 -12.70 5.85 17.11
C LEU A 16 -13.67 6.99 16.77
N GLY A 17 -14.98 6.80 16.96
CA GLY A 17 -15.98 7.80 16.61
C GLY A 17 -16.35 7.83 15.12
N LEU A 18 -17.55 8.31 14.80
CA LEU A 18 -18.20 8.13 13.48
C LEU A 18 -17.56 8.93 12.33
N THR A 19 -16.98 10.10 12.60
CA THR A 19 -16.36 10.95 11.56
C THR A 19 -14.99 10.46 11.15
N GLU A 20 -14.15 10.08 12.11
CA GLU A 20 -12.79 9.57 11.86
C GLU A 20 -12.81 8.15 11.29
N SER A 21 -13.76 7.32 11.72
CA SER A 21 -13.98 6.00 11.15
C SER A 21 -14.45 6.01 9.70
N GLY A 22 -15.25 7.01 9.29
CA GLY A 22 -15.68 7.17 7.90
C GLY A 22 -14.51 7.34 6.93
N ALA A 23 -13.54 8.21 7.27
CA ALA A 23 -12.34 8.39 6.48
C ALA A 23 -11.46 7.13 6.41
N ALA A 24 -11.31 6.41 7.53
CA ALA A 24 -10.58 5.15 7.55
C ALA A 24 -11.24 4.08 6.65
N VAL A 25 -12.57 3.97 6.69
CA VAL A 25 -13.33 3.07 5.80
C VAL A 25 -13.14 3.48 4.34
N LEU A 26 -13.19 4.77 4.01
CA LEU A 26 -12.90 5.26 2.66
C LEU A 26 -11.47 4.91 2.21
N GLY A 27 -10.49 4.97 3.12
CA GLY A 27 -9.13 4.49 2.87
C GLY A 27 -9.07 3.01 2.50
N VAL A 28 -9.78 2.15 3.25
CA VAL A 28 -9.91 0.72 2.96
C VAL A 28 -10.57 0.48 1.60
N LEU A 29 -11.66 1.20 1.30
CA LEU A 29 -12.37 1.09 0.03
C LEU A 29 -11.50 1.56 -1.15
N GLY A 30 -10.77 2.66 -0.99
CA GLY A 30 -9.80 3.14 -1.97
C GLY A 30 -8.74 2.09 -2.27
N TRP A 31 -8.18 1.45 -1.24
CA TRP A 31 -7.23 0.35 -1.42
C TRP A 31 -7.84 -0.84 -2.18
N LEU A 32 -9.08 -1.21 -1.88
CA LEU A 32 -9.79 -2.30 -2.59
C LEU A 32 -10.04 -1.96 -4.07
N VAL A 33 -10.40 -0.71 -4.37
CA VAL A 33 -10.54 -0.20 -5.74
C VAL A 33 -9.19 -0.26 -6.46
N ALA A 34 -8.11 0.16 -5.81
CA ALA A 34 -6.76 0.06 -6.36
C ALA A 34 -6.39 -1.41 -6.66
N LEU A 35 -6.65 -2.33 -5.73
CA LEU A 35 -6.42 -3.76 -5.95
C LEU A 35 -7.22 -4.30 -7.15
N ALA A 36 -8.50 -3.95 -7.26
CA ALA A 36 -9.35 -4.35 -8.38
C ALA A 36 -8.86 -3.77 -9.71
N ALA A 37 -8.43 -2.50 -9.73
CA ALA A 37 -7.90 -1.84 -10.90
C ALA A 37 -6.59 -2.46 -11.41
N ARG A 38 -5.86 -3.23 -10.58
CA ARG A 38 -4.67 -3.97 -10.98
C ARG A 38 -4.97 -5.29 -11.71
N VAL A 39 -6.22 -5.79 -11.70
CA VAL A 39 -6.60 -7.08 -12.32
C VAL A 39 -6.19 -7.20 -13.79
N PRO A 40 -6.42 -6.19 -14.67
CA PRO A 40 -5.99 -6.27 -16.07
C PRO A 40 -4.47 -6.40 -16.22
N THR A 41 -3.71 -5.70 -15.39
CA THR A 41 -2.24 -5.76 -15.41
C THR A 41 -1.75 -7.10 -14.90
N ILE A 42 -2.38 -7.66 -13.85
CA ILE A 42 -2.10 -9.02 -13.34
C ILE A 42 -2.32 -10.06 -14.43
N ALA A 43 -3.46 -10.01 -15.13
CA ALA A 43 -3.78 -10.92 -16.22
C ALA A 43 -2.77 -10.83 -17.38
N SER A 44 -2.35 -9.61 -17.74
CA SER A 44 -1.37 -9.38 -18.80
C SER A 44 0.03 -9.83 -18.40
N ALA A 45 0.50 -9.46 -17.21
CA ALA A 45 1.83 -9.79 -16.73
C ALA A 45 2.02 -11.30 -16.48
N GLY A 46 0.95 -12.00 -16.07
CA GLY A 46 0.96 -13.45 -15.87
C GLY A 46 1.15 -14.26 -17.16
N ARG A 47 0.96 -13.64 -18.33
CA ARG A 47 1.18 -14.29 -19.64
C ARG A 47 2.61 -14.14 -20.16
N LEU A 48 3.47 -13.40 -19.46
CA LEU A 48 4.84 -13.16 -19.88
C LEU A 48 5.72 -14.40 -19.66
N ARG A 49 6.57 -14.71 -20.64
CA ARG A 49 7.55 -15.81 -20.55
C ARG A 49 8.64 -15.56 -19.52
N ASP A 50 8.93 -14.28 -19.22
CA ASP A 50 9.91 -13.88 -18.21
C ASP A 50 9.19 -13.49 -16.90
N PRO A 51 9.27 -14.31 -15.84
CA PRO A 51 8.63 -14.03 -14.56
C PRO A 51 9.17 -12.76 -13.88
N GLN A 52 10.44 -12.42 -14.09
CA GLN A 52 11.05 -11.23 -13.47
C GLN A 52 10.53 -9.95 -14.13
N ARG A 53 10.32 -9.97 -15.45
CA ARG A 53 9.65 -8.89 -16.18
C ARG A 53 8.21 -8.73 -15.71
N GLY A 54 7.48 -9.83 -15.53
CA GLY A 54 6.11 -9.80 -14.99
C GLY A 54 6.03 -9.14 -13.61
N ARG A 55 6.90 -9.53 -12.67
CA ARG A 55 6.96 -8.92 -11.33
C ARG A 55 7.33 -7.43 -11.37
N THR A 56 8.22 -7.04 -12.27
CA THR A 56 8.62 -5.63 -12.44
C THR A 56 7.46 -4.77 -12.91
N ILE A 57 6.71 -5.25 -13.92
CA ILE A 57 5.51 -4.55 -14.42
C ILE A 57 4.48 -4.41 -13.32
N LEU A 58 4.22 -5.49 -12.56
CA LEU A 58 3.25 -5.46 -11.47
C LEU A 58 3.62 -4.51 -10.34
N ALA A 59 4.90 -4.48 -9.94
CA ALA A 59 5.39 -3.53 -8.94
C ALA A 59 5.23 -2.08 -9.39
N ALA A 60 5.59 -1.77 -10.64
CA ALA A 60 5.44 -0.43 -11.19
C ALA A 60 3.97 -0.04 -11.34
N SER A 61 3.14 -0.90 -11.92
CA SER A 61 1.71 -0.61 -12.08
C SER A 61 1.00 -0.46 -10.75
N SER A 62 1.36 -1.25 -9.73
CA SER A 62 0.76 -1.13 -8.40
C SER A 62 1.00 0.25 -7.81
N GLY A 63 2.25 0.73 -7.82
CA GLY A 63 2.56 2.07 -7.30
C GLY A 63 1.79 3.17 -8.02
N VAL A 64 1.69 3.11 -9.34
CA VAL A 64 0.93 4.11 -10.12
C VAL A 64 -0.57 4.01 -9.86
N THR A 65 -1.16 2.81 -9.91
CA THR A 65 -2.59 2.61 -9.69
C THR A 65 -3.01 3.08 -8.29
N ASP A 66 -2.17 2.86 -7.28
CA ASP A 66 -2.46 3.24 -5.90
C ASP A 66 -2.55 4.75 -5.75
N GLU A 67 -1.59 5.47 -6.29
CA GLU A 67 -1.58 6.92 -6.19
C GLU A 67 -2.67 7.57 -7.04
N LEU A 68 -3.03 7.00 -8.20
CA LEU A 68 -4.17 7.47 -8.99
C LEU A 68 -5.52 7.26 -8.29
N VAL A 69 -5.73 6.11 -7.67
CA VAL A 69 -6.96 5.86 -6.91
C VAL A 69 -6.99 6.72 -5.65
N ARG A 70 -5.84 6.94 -5.00
CA ARG A 70 -5.72 7.85 -3.87
C ARG A 70 -6.03 9.29 -4.22
N LEU A 71 -5.56 9.76 -5.38
CA LEU A 71 -5.92 11.07 -5.91
C LEU A 71 -7.43 11.18 -6.08
N GLY A 72 -8.08 10.19 -6.71
CA GLY A 72 -9.54 10.16 -6.85
C GLY A 72 -10.26 10.19 -5.50
N LEU A 73 -9.78 9.39 -4.54
CA LEU A 73 -10.31 9.34 -3.18
C LEU A 73 -10.24 10.71 -2.49
N VAL A 74 -9.08 11.38 -2.56
CA VAL A 74 -8.86 12.70 -1.97
C VAL A 74 -9.74 13.76 -2.63
N LEU A 75 -9.80 13.78 -3.96
CA LEU A 75 -10.59 14.78 -4.68
C LEU A 75 -12.10 14.68 -4.43
N ILE A 76 -12.61 13.49 -4.06
CA ILE A 76 -14.05 13.24 -3.96
C ILE A 76 -14.53 13.14 -2.51
N GLY A 77 -13.72 12.58 -1.61
CA GLY A 77 -14.22 12.12 -0.30
C GLY A 77 -13.35 12.43 0.91
N VAL A 78 -12.17 13.04 0.74
CA VAL A 78 -11.24 13.27 1.87
C VAL A 78 -10.66 14.68 1.81
N SER A 79 -11.04 15.52 2.76
CA SER A 79 -10.56 16.90 2.86
C SER A 79 -10.07 17.22 4.28
N GLY A 80 -9.03 18.04 4.38
CA GLY A 80 -8.41 18.42 5.65
C GLY A 80 -7.47 17.37 6.23
N PHE A 81 -6.75 17.76 7.29
CA PHE A 81 -5.66 16.97 7.87
C PHE A 81 -6.14 15.64 8.48
N ALA A 82 -7.08 15.68 9.43
CA ALA A 82 -7.50 14.49 10.16
C ALA A 82 -8.16 13.43 9.23
N PRO A 83 -9.09 13.78 8.33
CA PRO A 83 -9.62 12.82 7.37
C PRO A 83 -8.55 12.23 6.44
N ALA A 84 -7.57 13.02 5.98
CA ALA A 84 -6.47 12.53 5.15
C ALA A 84 -5.58 11.53 5.91
N LEU A 85 -5.25 11.83 7.17
CA LEU A 85 -4.50 10.93 8.04
C LEU A 85 -5.25 9.60 8.23
N TRP A 86 -6.54 9.65 8.57
CA TRP A 86 -7.36 8.46 8.78
C TRP A 86 -7.58 7.65 7.51
N ALA A 87 -7.77 8.29 6.35
CA ALA A 87 -7.83 7.60 5.07
C ALA A 87 -6.50 6.91 4.71
N GLY A 88 -5.36 7.56 4.97
CA GLY A 88 -4.04 6.94 4.84
C GLY A 88 -3.85 5.75 5.78
N PHE A 89 -4.34 5.85 7.02
CA PHE A 89 -4.31 4.74 7.98
C PHE A 89 -5.16 3.56 7.51
N GLY A 90 -6.39 3.80 7.05
CA GLY A 90 -7.28 2.77 6.51
C GLY A 90 -6.68 2.05 5.32
N TRP A 91 -6.01 2.80 4.42
CA TRP A 91 -5.26 2.24 3.29
C TRP A 91 -4.15 1.29 3.76
N ALA A 92 -3.31 1.74 4.70
CA ALA A 92 -2.23 0.95 5.26
C ALA A 92 -2.73 -0.32 5.98
N LEU A 93 -3.82 -0.21 6.72
CA LEU A 93 -4.44 -1.33 7.41
C LEU A 93 -4.95 -2.38 6.42
N ALA A 94 -5.63 -1.95 5.35
CA ALA A 94 -6.13 -2.85 4.32
C ALA A 94 -4.99 -3.64 3.68
N GLU A 95 -3.89 -2.96 3.34
CA GLU A 95 -2.69 -3.58 2.81
C GLU A 95 -2.06 -4.58 3.78
N LEU A 96 -1.92 -4.21 5.05
CA LEU A 96 -1.31 -5.05 6.07
C LEU A 96 -2.11 -6.35 6.25
N VAL A 97 -3.43 -6.25 6.34
CA VAL A 97 -4.31 -7.41 6.48
C VAL A 97 -4.28 -8.27 5.22
N PHE A 98 -4.33 -7.67 4.03
CA PHE A 98 -4.22 -8.41 2.78
C PHE A 98 -2.89 -9.17 2.69
N THR A 99 -1.79 -8.49 2.97
CA THR A 99 -0.43 -9.07 2.94
C THR A 99 -0.30 -10.18 3.99
N GLY A 100 -0.82 -9.96 5.21
CA GLY A 100 -0.85 -10.97 6.27
C GLY A 100 -1.66 -12.20 5.90
N ALA A 101 -2.88 -12.01 5.40
CA ALA A 101 -3.76 -13.09 4.95
C ALA A 101 -3.12 -13.89 3.78
N THR A 102 -2.49 -13.18 2.85
CA THR A 102 -1.79 -13.77 1.71
C THR A 102 -0.62 -14.65 2.16
N ARG A 103 0.19 -14.19 3.12
CA ARG A 103 1.26 -15.00 3.71
C ARG A 103 0.70 -16.21 4.45
N LEU A 104 -0.35 -16.03 5.26
CA LEU A 104 -0.94 -17.14 6.01
C LEU A 104 -1.49 -18.23 5.08
N ALA A 105 -2.12 -17.85 3.97
CA ALA A 105 -2.60 -18.78 2.96
C ALA A 105 -1.46 -19.65 2.37
N GLN A 106 -0.26 -19.08 2.20
CA GLN A 106 0.93 -19.81 1.71
C GLN A 106 1.42 -20.89 2.68
N PHE A 107 1.20 -20.73 3.99
CA PHE A 107 1.63 -21.71 5.00
C PHE A 107 0.60 -22.81 5.26
N ARG A 108 -0.69 -22.55 5.04
CA ARG A 108 -1.76 -23.44 5.49
C ARG A 108 -2.28 -24.41 4.43
N TRP A 109 -1.95 -24.23 3.14
CA TRP A 109 -2.50 -25.04 2.05
C TRP A 109 -1.43 -25.49 1.06
N PRO A 110 -1.51 -26.71 0.50
CA PRO A 110 -0.71 -27.11 -0.65
C PRO A 110 -1.20 -26.33 -1.87
N MET A 111 -0.73 -25.09 -1.98
CA MET A 111 -1.14 -24.17 -3.03
C MET A 111 -0.40 -24.53 -4.32
N LYS A 112 -1.12 -24.60 -5.45
CA LYS A 112 -0.50 -24.74 -6.77
C LYS A 112 0.54 -23.62 -6.95
N ARG A 113 1.69 -23.94 -7.55
CA ARG A 113 2.81 -22.99 -7.78
C ARG A 113 2.32 -21.67 -8.37
N ASP A 114 1.42 -21.73 -9.34
CA ASP A 114 0.87 -20.57 -10.04
C ASP A 114 0.05 -19.64 -9.11
N ALA A 115 -0.72 -20.21 -8.18
CA ALA A 115 -1.49 -19.45 -7.20
C ALA A 115 -0.59 -18.80 -6.14
N ALA A 116 0.47 -19.51 -5.71
CA ALA A 116 1.48 -18.93 -4.83
C ALA A 116 2.26 -17.79 -5.51
N GLU A 117 2.51 -17.91 -6.81
CA GLU A 117 3.22 -16.90 -7.60
C GLU A 117 2.36 -15.66 -7.91
N LEU A 118 1.06 -15.86 -8.16
CA LEU A 118 0.06 -14.81 -8.24
C LEU A 118 -0.07 -14.02 -6.93
N LEU A 119 -0.09 -14.71 -5.78
CA LEU A 119 -0.12 -14.07 -4.47
C LEU A 119 1.17 -13.31 -4.15
N ARG A 120 2.34 -13.83 -4.56
CA ARG A 120 3.62 -13.12 -4.41
C ARG A 120 3.66 -11.85 -5.25
N SER A 121 3.13 -11.90 -6.47
CA SER A 121 3.11 -10.75 -7.36
C SER A 121 2.10 -9.67 -6.94
N GLN A 122 1.17 -10.00 -6.04
CA GLN A 122 0.23 -9.07 -5.42
C GLN A 122 0.73 -8.42 -4.12
N GLY A 123 1.96 -8.72 -3.65
CA GLY A 123 2.54 -8.05 -2.47
C GLY A 123 3.47 -8.89 -1.58
N GLY A 124 3.85 -10.11 -1.99
CA GLY A 124 4.61 -11.04 -1.15
C GLY A 124 6.11 -11.10 -1.44
N VAL A 125 6.94 -10.37 -0.68
CA VAL A 125 8.41 -10.56 -0.69
C VAL A 125 8.93 -11.29 0.58
N ALA A 126 9.41 -12.50 0.31
CA ALA A 126 10.36 -13.46 0.89
C ALA A 126 10.85 -13.49 2.36
N SER A 127 10.78 -12.45 3.19
CA SER A 127 11.34 -12.60 4.56
C SER A 127 10.28 -13.05 5.56
N THR A 128 10.46 -14.26 6.11
CA THR A 128 9.61 -14.89 7.13
C THR A 128 9.92 -14.44 8.56
N HIS A 129 10.99 -13.66 8.75
CA HIS A 129 11.38 -13.20 10.09
C HIS A 129 10.44 -12.11 10.61
N PRO A 130 9.92 -12.21 11.85
CA PRO A 130 8.97 -11.24 12.41
C PRO A 130 9.46 -9.79 12.40
N ALA A 131 10.75 -9.55 12.70
CA ALA A 131 11.32 -8.20 12.72
C ALA A 131 11.22 -7.50 11.35
N HIS A 132 11.56 -8.20 10.27
CA HIS A 132 11.44 -7.68 8.91
C HIS A 132 9.97 -7.46 8.50
N SER A 133 9.04 -8.24 9.04
CA SER A 133 7.61 -8.01 8.82
C SER A 133 7.12 -6.74 9.53
N GLY A 134 7.60 -6.47 10.75
CA GLY A 134 7.27 -5.25 11.49
C GLY A 134 7.81 -3.98 10.83
N VAL A 135 9.07 -4.00 10.40
CA VAL A 135 9.70 -2.89 9.66
C VAL A 135 8.94 -2.60 8.37
N ARG A 136 8.53 -3.62 7.62
CA ARG A 136 7.75 -3.43 6.39
C ARG A 136 6.35 -2.88 6.66
N GLY A 137 5.66 -3.36 7.69
CA GLY A 137 4.33 -2.86 8.05
C GLY A 137 4.36 -1.38 8.45
N THR A 138 5.33 -0.99 9.28
CA THR A 138 5.53 0.41 9.70
C THR A 138 5.97 1.30 8.54
N THR A 139 6.87 0.81 7.69
CA THR A 139 7.32 1.51 6.46
C THR A 139 6.16 1.74 5.49
N ALA A 140 5.33 0.72 5.25
CA ALA A 140 4.14 0.85 4.39
C ALA A 140 3.14 1.83 5.00
N ALA A 141 2.87 1.74 6.31
CA ALA A 141 1.99 2.68 6.99
C ALA A 141 2.46 4.13 6.85
N ALA A 142 3.74 4.40 7.11
CA ALA A 142 4.32 5.73 6.93
C ALA A 142 4.24 6.22 5.47
N LEU A 143 4.48 5.33 4.49
CA LEU A 143 4.33 5.64 3.07
C LEU A 143 2.90 6.09 2.75
N HIS A 144 1.90 5.30 3.15
CA HIS A 144 0.50 5.57 2.82
C HIS A 144 -0.02 6.81 3.54
N LEU A 145 0.28 6.97 4.82
CA LEU A 145 -0.06 8.17 5.58
C LEU A 145 0.55 9.42 4.93
N GLY A 146 1.85 9.41 4.68
CA GLY A 146 2.56 10.55 4.09
C GLY A 146 2.07 10.92 2.71
N ALA A 147 1.89 9.93 1.83
CA ALA A 147 1.41 10.20 0.48
C ALA A 147 -0.08 10.63 0.46
N THR A 148 -0.93 10.12 1.36
CA THR A 148 -2.32 10.63 1.47
C THR A 148 -2.35 12.07 1.97
N LEU A 149 -1.52 12.42 2.97
CA LEU A 149 -1.38 13.80 3.43
C LEU A 149 -0.87 14.71 2.30
N LEU A 150 0.21 14.34 1.61
CA LEU A 150 0.74 15.18 0.52
C LEU A 150 -0.30 15.39 -0.59
N VAL A 151 -0.98 14.33 -1.04
CA VAL A 151 -2.02 14.45 -2.08
C VAL A 151 -3.20 15.30 -1.60
N ALA A 152 -3.60 15.19 -0.32
CA ALA A 152 -4.64 16.03 0.27
C ALA A 152 -4.24 17.50 0.43
N ALA A 153 -2.96 17.79 0.60
CA ALA A 153 -2.45 19.15 0.59
C ALA A 153 -2.35 19.75 -0.83
N GLY A 154 -2.27 18.91 -1.87
CA GLY A 154 -2.32 19.36 -3.26
C GLY A 154 -2.26 18.19 -4.25
N PRO A 155 -3.13 18.15 -5.27
CA PRO A 155 -3.25 17.00 -6.16
C PRO A 155 -1.99 16.73 -7.00
N TRP A 156 -1.15 17.73 -7.25
CA TRP A 156 0.13 17.60 -7.96
C TRP A 156 1.14 16.72 -7.23
N TRP A 157 1.02 16.56 -5.91
CA TRP A 157 1.88 15.65 -5.15
C TRP A 157 1.77 14.19 -5.58
N VAL A 158 0.67 13.82 -6.27
CA VAL A 158 0.48 12.47 -6.82
C VAL A 158 1.65 12.03 -7.71
N LEU A 159 2.29 12.98 -8.42
CA LEU A 159 3.43 12.67 -9.28
C LEU A 159 4.65 12.23 -8.45
N ALA A 160 4.94 12.97 -7.38
CA ALA A 160 6.04 12.67 -6.47
C ALA A 160 5.78 11.39 -5.68
N THR A 161 4.56 11.20 -5.17
CA THR A 161 4.20 10.00 -4.42
C THR A 161 4.18 8.76 -5.32
N ALA A 162 3.74 8.87 -6.58
CA ALA A 162 3.78 7.78 -7.55
C ALA A 162 5.22 7.36 -7.86
N VAL A 163 6.11 8.32 -8.11
CA VAL A 163 7.54 8.03 -8.33
C VAL A 163 8.15 7.35 -7.11
N ALA A 164 7.91 7.88 -5.92
CA ALA A 164 8.42 7.32 -4.67
C ALA A 164 7.91 5.89 -4.43
N HIS A 165 6.60 5.67 -4.58
CA HIS A 165 5.97 4.37 -4.37
C HIS A 165 6.47 3.34 -5.39
N VAL A 166 6.56 3.70 -6.68
CA VAL A 166 7.14 2.84 -7.72
C VAL A 166 8.60 2.51 -7.41
N ALA A 167 9.40 3.48 -6.98
CA ALA A 167 10.81 3.25 -6.63
C ALA A 167 10.95 2.25 -5.48
N VAL A 168 10.15 2.39 -4.42
CA VAL A 168 10.11 1.43 -3.30
C VAL A 168 9.71 0.05 -3.82
N ASN A 169 8.63 -0.09 -4.58
CA ASN A 169 8.16 -1.38 -5.08
C ASN A 169 9.20 -2.07 -5.99
N LEU A 170 9.82 -1.31 -6.89
CA LEU A 170 10.86 -1.82 -7.78
C LEU A 170 12.11 -2.25 -7.01
N SER A 171 12.49 -1.53 -5.96
CA SER A 171 13.64 -1.89 -5.13
C SER A 171 13.43 -3.23 -4.44
N PHE A 172 12.21 -3.50 -3.94
CA PHE A 172 11.84 -4.79 -3.37
C PHE A 172 11.85 -5.92 -4.40
N VAL A 173 11.31 -5.70 -5.60
CA VAL A 173 11.29 -6.73 -6.64
C VAL A 173 12.68 -7.06 -7.16
N ARG A 174 13.57 -6.07 -7.31
CA ARG A 174 14.88 -6.26 -7.94
C ARG A 174 15.97 -6.67 -6.96
N TRP A 175 15.99 -6.12 -5.75
CA TRP A 175 17.16 -6.21 -4.88
C TRP A 175 16.93 -6.90 -3.55
N ALA A 176 15.68 -7.11 -3.11
CA ALA A 176 15.41 -7.69 -1.79
C ALA A 176 15.98 -9.10 -1.59
N ARG A 177 16.21 -9.86 -2.67
CA ARG A 177 16.83 -11.20 -2.59
C ARG A 177 18.29 -11.18 -2.17
N HIS A 178 19.01 -10.09 -2.47
CA HIS A 178 20.45 -9.98 -2.24
C HIS A 178 20.80 -8.93 -1.18
N ARG A 179 19.96 -7.89 -1.04
CA ARG A 179 20.24 -6.68 -0.26
C ARG A 179 19.01 -6.25 0.55
N LEU A 180 18.34 -7.20 1.22
CA LEU A 180 17.10 -6.93 1.95
C LEU A 180 17.22 -5.73 2.91
N ALA A 181 18.28 -5.68 3.73
CA ALA A 181 18.47 -4.59 4.69
C ALA A 181 18.59 -3.21 4.02
N LEU A 182 19.30 -3.11 2.88
CA LEU A 182 19.42 -1.84 2.15
C LEU A 182 18.09 -1.42 1.51
N VAL A 183 17.32 -2.39 1.00
CA VAL A 183 16.00 -2.14 0.42
C VAL A 183 15.02 -1.68 1.51
N GLU A 184 15.04 -2.30 2.69
CA GLU A 184 14.23 -1.88 3.82
C GLU A 184 14.62 -0.49 4.33
N LEU A 185 15.92 -0.20 4.42
CA LEU A 185 16.41 1.14 4.79
C LEU A 185 15.99 2.19 3.76
N PHE A 186 16.12 1.89 2.46
CA PHE A 186 15.67 2.77 1.38
C PHE A 186 14.16 3.04 1.47
N GLY A 187 13.35 1.97 1.62
CA GLY A 187 11.91 2.09 1.80
C GLY A 187 11.56 2.95 3.01
N ALA A 188 12.17 2.69 4.17
CA ALA A 188 11.95 3.45 5.39
C ALA A 188 12.30 4.93 5.22
N ALA A 189 13.45 5.24 4.60
CA ALA A 189 13.87 6.61 4.33
C ALA A 189 12.86 7.36 3.45
N VAL A 190 12.43 6.74 2.34
CA VAL A 190 11.41 7.32 1.44
C VAL A 190 10.10 7.55 2.18
N SER A 191 9.61 6.56 2.94
CA SER A 191 8.38 6.68 3.71
C SER A 191 8.43 7.77 4.77
N VAL A 192 9.54 7.91 5.49
CA VAL A 192 9.75 8.98 6.47
C VAL A 192 9.74 10.34 5.80
N VAL A 193 10.42 10.49 4.66
CA VAL A 193 10.43 11.75 3.89
C VAL A 193 9.01 12.13 3.46
N LEU A 194 8.22 11.19 2.94
CA LEU A 194 6.82 11.47 2.57
C LEU A 194 5.96 11.81 3.78
N LEU A 195 6.11 11.10 4.91
CA LEU A 195 5.34 11.35 6.11
C LEU A 195 5.66 12.73 6.70
N LEU A 196 6.94 13.04 6.90
CA LEU A 196 7.37 14.35 7.39
C LEU A 196 6.98 15.46 6.43
N GLY A 197 7.13 15.25 5.12
CA GLY A 197 6.66 16.19 4.10
C GLY A 197 5.17 16.46 4.21
N GLY A 198 4.34 15.42 4.34
CA GLY A 198 2.90 15.54 4.52
C GLY A 198 2.51 16.30 5.79
N LEU A 199 3.17 16.01 6.91
CA LEU A 199 2.97 16.70 8.19
C LEU A 199 3.35 18.19 8.09
N ILE A 200 4.52 18.50 7.54
CA ILE A 200 5.02 19.88 7.42
C ILE A 200 4.17 20.72 6.46
N VAL A 201 3.74 20.15 5.33
CA VAL A 201 2.94 20.89 4.36
C VAL A 201 1.58 21.25 4.97
N PHE A 202 0.94 20.33 5.71
CA PHE A 202 -0.32 20.63 6.37
C PHE A 202 -0.19 21.65 7.51
N ASP A 203 0.89 21.60 8.30
CA ASP A 203 1.20 22.59 9.35
C ASP A 203 1.38 24.03 8.80
N ARG A 204 1.75 24.17 7.53
CA ARG A 204 1.92 25.49 6.88
C ARG A 204 0.68 26.02 6.19
N LEU A 205 -0.32 25.18 5.97
CA LEU A 205 -1.55 25.54 5.24
C LEU A 205 -2.70 25.94 6.18
N PHE A 206 -2.55 25.76 7.49
CA PHE A 206 -3.53 26.04 8.54
C PHE A 206 -2.84 26.68 9.75
#